data_AF-A0A3M7RRY7-F1
#
_entry.id   AF-A0A3M7RRY7-F1
#
_cell.length_a   1.000
_cell.length_b   1.000
_cell.length_c   1.000
_cell.angle_alpha   90.00
_cell.angle_beta   90.00
_cell.angle_gamma   90.00
#
_symmetry.space_group_name_H-M   'P 1'
#
loop_
_entity.id
_entity.type
_entity.pdbx_description
1 polymer ?
#
loop_
_entity_poly.entity_id
_entity_poly.type
_entity_poly.pdbx_seq_one_letter_code
_entity_poly.pdbx_strand_id
1 'polypeptide(L)'
;MKIILTTLDGNVYPVEVGSDFEIINLKALCEQETGIAAARMSLSFNGRLLNDTSKTLADYSIGDNDIIVVQTAPSNASIDVPLIDFGSINVPRSRPHSSRTSEQALTPNLANMLQMLMSDPSKLEAIRQRFPDLANAIQQKDSGKCRILFPKN
;
A
#
# COMPACT_ATOMS: atom_id res chain seq x y z
N MET A 1 -6.71 -21.92 25.32
CA MET A 1 -7.31 -21.24 24.15
C MET A 1 -6.60 -21.70 22.89
N LYS A 2 -7.24 -21.62 21.72
CA LYS A 2 -6.63 -22.01 20.44
C LYS A 2 -6.38 -20.75 19.63
N ILE A 3 -5.21 -20.63 19.00
CA ILE A 3 -4.89 -19.54 18.07
C ILE A 3 -4.42 -20.13 16.74
N ILE A 4 -4.45 -19.33 15.69
CA ILE A 4 -4.08 -19.73 14.34
C ILE A 4 -2.88 -18.91 13.90
N LEU A 5 -1.74 -19.55 13.71
CA LEU A 5 -0.55 -18.92 13.15
C LEU A 5 -0.61 -19.06 11.62
N THR A 6 -0.53 -17.95 10.89
CA THR A 6 -0.55 -17.95 9.43
C THR A 6 0.74 -17.33 8.91
N THR A 7 1.47 -18.04 8.05
CA THR A 7 2.67 -17.50 7.40
C THR A 7 2.34 -16.85 6.05
N LEU A 8 3.23 -15.98 5.56
CA LEU A 8 3.10 -15.39 4.21
C LEU A 8 3.16 -16.42 3.07
N ASP A 9 3.70 -17.60 3.33
CA ASP A 9 3.77 -18.71 2.38
C ASP A 9 2.41 -19.42 2.22
N GLY A 10 1.40 -19.03 3.02
CA GLY A 10 0.06 -19.62 3.00
C GLY A 10 -0.09 -20.83 3.94
N ASN A 11 0.93 -21.14 4.74
CA ASN A 11 0.86 -22.22 5.72
C ASN A 11 0.12 -21.76 6.99
N VAL A 12 -0.74 -22.63 7.52
CA VAL A 12 -1.60 -22.36 8.67
C VAL A 12 -1.34 -23.41 9.75
N TYR A 13 -0.98 -22.95 10.95
CA TYR A 13 -0.62 -23.79 12.09
C TYR A 13 -1.57 -23.47 13.27
N PRO A 14 -2.50 -24.36 13.60
CA PRO A 14 -3.33 -24.23 14.79
C PRO A 14 -2.54 -24.59 16.04
N VAL A 15 -2.51 -23.70 17.04
CA VAL A 15 -1.72 -23.88 18.26
C VAL A 15 -2.60 -23.67 19.49
N GLU A 16 -2.48 -24.54 20.49
CA GLU A 16 -3.14 -24.40 21.79
C GLU A 16 -2.21 -23.73 22.80
N VAL A 17 -2.62 -22.57 23.32
CA VAL A 17 -1.85 -21.75 24.27
C VAL A 17 -2.75 -21.22 25.39
N GLY A 18 -2.15 -20.74 26.48
CA GLY A 18 -2.86 -20.00 27.55
C GLY A 18 -3.09 -18.53 27.19
N SER A 19 -4.03 -17.87 27.85
CA SER A 19 -4.23 -16.41 27.70
C SER A 19 -3.11 -15.61 28.37
N ASP A 20 -2.49 -16.19 29.39
CA ASP A 20 -1.29 -15.72 30.09
C ASP A 20 0.01 -15.97 29.33
N PHE A 21 -0.06 -16.60 28.15
CA PHE A 21 1.13 -16.92 27.37
C PHE A 21 1.82 -15.64 26.87
N GLU A 22 3.14 -15.56 27.05
CA GLU A 22 3.92 -14.39 26.68
C GLU A 22 4.28 -14.40 25.19
N ILE A 23 4.44 -13.21 24.60
CA ILE A 23 4.87 -13.07 23.20
C ILE A 23 6.25 -13.72 22.97
N ILE A 24 7.15 -13.68 23.97
CA ILE A 24 8.47 -14.32 23.86
C ILE A 24 8.36 -15.83 23.65
N ASN A 25 7.49 -16.48 24.41
CA ASN A 25 7.28 -17.93 24.32
C ASN A 25 6.56 -18.28 23.01
N LEU A 26 5.64 -17.42 22.55
CA LEU A 26 4.97 -17.59 21.26
C LEU A 26 5.94 -17.53 20.08
N LYS A 27 6.93 -16.62 20.11
CA LYS A 27 7.96 -16.57 19.07
C LYS A 27 8.81 -17.84 19.03
N ALA A 28 9.20 -18.37 20.20
CA ALA A 28 9.96 -19.62 20.27
C ALA A 28 9.15 -20.81 19.73
N LEU A 29 7.87 -20.90 20.08
CA LEU A 29 6.97 -21.92 19.57
C LEU A 29 6.79 -21.81 18.05
N CYS A 30 6.64 -20.58 17.55
CA CYS A 30 6.52 -20.33 16.13
C CYS A 30 7.82 -20.66 15.37
N GLU A 31 9.00 -20.45 15.97
CA GLU A 31 10.29 -20.87 15.40
C GLU A 31 10.33 -22.40 15.23
N GLN A 32 9.85 -23.15 16.22
CA GLN A 32 9.80 -24.60 16.16
C GLN A 32 8.80 -25.13 15.12
N GLU A 33 7.62 -24.50 15.00
CA GLU A 33 6.56 -24.96 14.08
C GLU A 33 6.81 -24.51 12.62
N THR A 34 7.31 -23.29 12.42
CA THR A 34 7.48 -22.70 11.08
C THR A 34 8.92 -22.78 10.56
N GLY A 35 9.90 -23.03 11.42
CA GLY A 35 11.33 -22.98 11.09
C GLY A 35 11.90 -21.58 10.85
N ILE A 36 11.12 -20.52 11.11
CA ILE A 36 11.58 -19.13 10.97
C ILE A 36 12.29 -18.71 12.27
N ALA A 37 13.56 -18.34 12.18
CA ALA A 37 14.31 -17.87 13.34
C ALA A 37 13.62 -16.67 14.03
N ALA A 38 13.43 -16.74 15.34
CA ALA A 38 12.74 -15.75 16.16
C ALA A 38 13.37 -14.35 16.04
N ALA A 39 14.68 -14.28 15.80
CA ALA A 39 15.42 -13.03 15.58
C ALA A 39 14.96 -12.24 14.35
N ARG A 40 14.52 -12.94 13.29
CA ARG A 40 13.95 -12.32 12.08
C ARG A 40 12.43 -12.42 12.02
N MET A 41 11.79 -12.95 13.06
CA MET A 41 10.36 -13.17 13.08
C MET A 41 9.59 -11.95 13.56
N SER A 42 8.57 -11.60 12.80
CA SER A 42 7.65 -10.50 13.04
C SER A 42 6.24 -11.06 13.18
N LEU A 43 5.64 -10.93 14.36
CA LEU A 43 4.28 -11.39 14.64
C LEU A 43 3.34 -10.19 14.57
N SER A 44 2.28 -10.28 13.78
CA SER A 44 1.28 -9.21 13.62
C SER A 44 -0.13 -9.72 13.88
N PHE A 45 -0.91 -8.96 14.65
CA PHE A 45 -2.31 -9.24 14.97
C PHE A 45 -3.16 -8.01 14.67
N ASN A 46 -4.23 -8.14 13.88
CA ASN A 46 -5.10 -7.02 13.48
C ASN A 46 -4.33 -5.80 12.92
N GLY A 47 -3.24 -6.05 12.17
CA GLY A 47 -2.37 -5.00 11.64
C GLY A 47 -1.45 -4.32 12.67
N ARG A 48 -1.49 -4.74 13.94
CA ARG A 48 -0.57 -4.31 15.00
C ARG A 48 0.56 -5.32 15.16
N LEU A 49 1.79 -4.82 15.15
CA LEU A 49 2.97 -5.62 15.43
C LEU A 49 3.06 -5.96 16.93
N LEU A 50 3.29 -7.23 17.25
CA LEU A 50 3.56 -7.72 18.60
C LEU A 50 5.06 -7.59 18.89
N ASN A 51 5.49 -6.35 19.16
CA ASN A 51 6.87 -5.99 19.44
C ASN A 51 7.28 -6.19 20.91
N ASP A 52 6.32 -6.08 21.82
CA ASP A 52 6.55 -6.12 23.27
C ASP A 52 6.60 -7.58 23.74
N THR A 53 7.80 -8.10 23.90
CA THR A 53 8.04 -9.51 24.20
C THR A 53 7.58 -9.94 25.60
N SER A 54 7.43 -8.97 26.52
CA SER A 54 7.02 -9.20 27.92
C SER A 54 5.51 -9.16 28.14
N LYS A 55 4.72 -8.77 27.12
CA LYS A 55 3.26 -8.76 27.22
C LYS A 55 2.70 -10.14 26.93
N THR A 56 1.51 -10.41 27.48
CA THR A 56 0.78 -11.66 27.27
C THR A 56 -0.20 -11.53 26.12
N LEU A 57 -0.70 -12.66 25.62
CA LEU A 57 -1.77 -12.68 24.61
C LEU A 57 -3.02 -11.94 25.10
N ALA A 58 -3.39 -12.09 26.37
CA ALA A 58 -4.50 -11.37 26.98
C ALA A 58 -4.31 -9.84 26.97
N ASP A 59 -3.09 -9.35 27.20
CA ASP A 59 -2.81 -7.90 27.16
C ASP A 59 -3.02 -7.32 25.75
N TYR A 60 -2.68 -8.10 24.72
CA TYR A 60 -2.99 -7.77 23.33
C TYR A 60 -4.45 -8.05 22.92
N SER A 61 -5.30 -8.48 23.85
CA SER A 61 -6.69 -8.87 23.60
C SER A 61 -6.82 -9.99 22.55
N ILE A 62 -5.83 -10.89 22.48
CA ILE A 62 -5.86 -12.07 21.62
C ILE A 62 -6.63 -13.15 22.35
N GLY A 63 -7.69 -13.66 21.71
CA GLY A 63 -8.61 -14.65 22.23
C GLY A 63 -8.56 -15.99 21.50
N ASP A 64 -9.63 -16.76 21.65
CA ASP A 64 -9.75 -18.04 20.94
C ASP A 64 -10.04 -17.85 19.45
N ASN A 65 -9.47 -18.73 18.63
CA ASN A 65 -9.54 -18.74 17.17
C ASN A 65 -9.03 -17.46 16.49
N ASP A 66 -8.29 -16.63 17.21
CA ASP A 66 -7.64 -15.45 16.61
C ASP A 66 -6.49 -15.84 15.68
N ILE A 67 -6.28 -15.01 14.66
CA ILE A 67 -5.27 -15.23 13.63
C ILE A 67 -4.10 -14.29 13.85
N ILE A 68 -2.91 -14.87 14.01
CA ILE A 68 -1.64 -14.14 14.10
C ILE A 68 -0.87 -14.39 12.82
N VAL A 69 -0.46 -13.32 12.16
CA VAL A 69 0.35 -13.39 10.94
C VAL A 69 1.82 -13.42 11.33
N VAL A 70 2.51 -14.44 10.85
CA VAL A 70 3.94 -14.68 11.02
C VAL A 70 4.66 -14.29 9.74
N GLN A 71 5.57 -13.32 9.84
CA GLN A 71 6.34 -12.84 8.71
C GLN A 71 7.83 -12.85 9.06
N THR A 72 8.68 -13.12 8.08
CA THR A 72 10.11 -12.84 8.23
C THR A 72 10.32 -11.35 7.93
N ALA A 73 11.03 -10.64 8.81
CA ALA A 73 11.61 -9.37 8.44
C ALA A 73 12.49 -9.59 7.21
N PRO A 74 12.48 -8.66 6.23
CA PRO A 74 13.41 -8.75 5.12
C PRO A 74 14.81 -8.73 5.72
N SER A 75 15.53 -9.84 5.58
CA SER A 75 16.97 -9.83 5.79
C SER A 75 17.50 -8.69 4.94
N ASN A 76 18.29 -7.81 5.54
CA ASN A 76 19.04 -6.75 4.86
C ASN A 76 20.14 -7.36 3.98
N ALA A 77 19.82 -8.41 3.24
CA ALA A 77 20.52 -8.82 2.04
C ALA A 77 20.31 -7.65 1.09
N SER A 78 21.35 -6.81 0.99
CA SER A 78 21.55 -5.85 -0.08
C SER A 78 20.96 -6.44 -1.37
N ILE A 79 19.80 -5.92 -1.78
CA ILE A 79 19.28 -6.22 -3.10
C ILE A 79 20.30 -5.58 -4.04
N ASP A 80 21.16 -6.41 -4.61
CA ASP A 80 21.95 -6.08 -5.79
C ASP A 80 20.95 -5.89 -6.94
N VAL A 81 20.24 -4.75 -6.91
CA VAL A 81 19.57 -4.27 -8.11
C VAL A 81 20.71 -3.84 -9.03
N PRO A 82 20.89 -4.47 -10.21
CA PRO A 82 21.81 -3.92 -11.19
C PRO A 82 21.38 -2.48 -11.42
N LEU A 83 22.30 -1.55 -11.18
CA LEU A 83 22.12 -0.13 -11.40
C LEU A 83 21.68 0.06 -12.85
N ILE A 84 20.37 0.22 -13.08
CA ILE A 84 19.83 0.52 -14.39
C ILE A 84 20.34 1.93 -14.74
N ASP A 85 21.32 2.00 -15.64
CA ASP A 85 21.86 3.25 -16.16
C ASP A 85 20.83 3.89 -17.10
N PHE A 86 20.04 4.82 -16.56
CA PHE A 86 19.07 5.60 -17.33
C PHE A 86 19.72 6.68 -18.22
N GLY A 87 21.06 6.69 -18.35
CA GLY A 87 21.81 7.67 -19.16
C GLY A 87 21.59 7.55 -20.67
N SER A 88 21.08 6.41 -21.14
CA SER A 88 20.87 6.12 -22.56
C SER A 88 19.42 6.31 -23.06
N ILE A 89 18.51 6.78 -22.20
CA ILE A 89 17.18 7.19 -22.67
C ILE A 89 17.34 8.54 -23.39
N ASN A 90 17.43 8.46 -24.71
CA ASN A 90 17.42 9.62 -25.60
C ASN A 90 16.01 10.22 -25.67
N VAL A 91 15.58 10.87 -24.58
CA VAL A 91 14.43 11.79 -24.62
C VAL A 91 14.80 12.98 -25.50
N PRO A 92 13.97 13.34 -26.51
CA PRO A 92 14.21 14.51 -27.34
C PRO A 92 14.23 15.77 -26.48
N ARG A 93 15.45 16.26 -26.29
CA ARG A 93 15.81 17.37 -25.44
C ARG A 93 15.70 18.65 -26.25
N SER A 94 14.55 19.32 -26.18
CA SER A 94 14.46 20.74 -26.50
C SER A 94 15.12 21.53 -25.36
N ARG A 95 16.35 22.00 -25.57
CA ARG A 95 17.04 23.00 -24.72
C ARG A 95 16.79 24.42 -25.30
N PRO A 96 17.30 25.52 -24.70
CA PRO A 96 17.22 26.01 -23.31
C PRO A 96 16.80 27.50 -23.26
N HIS A 97 16.25 28.00 -22.16
CA HIS A 97 16.53 29.40 -21.75
C HIS A 97 16.25 29.65 -20.27
N SER A 98 17.01 30.61 -19.75
CA SER A 98 17.41 30.76 -18.36
C SER A 98 16.41 31.50 -17.47
N SER A 99 16.57 31.23 -16.17
CA SER A 99 16.32 32.09 -15.00
C SER A 99 14.97 31.99 -14.26
N ARG A 100 15.14 31.86 -12.94
CA ARG A 100 14.26 32.24 -11.81
C ARG A 100 13.20 31.25 -11.32
N THR A 101 13.55 30.64 -10.19
CA THR A 101 12.83 30.68 -8.89
C THR A 101 11.43 30.06 -8.79
N SER A 102 11.25 29.37 -7.67
CA SER A 102 10.00 28.91 -7.03
C SER A 102 9.22 27.78 -7.73
N GLU A 103 9.36 26.59 -7.11
CA GLU A 103 8.25 25.88 -6.47
C GLU A 103 7.17 25.26 -7.38
N GLN A 104 6.84 24.00 -7.07
CA GLN A 104 5.74 23.17 -7.60
C GLN A 104 6.06 22.29 -8.81
N ALA A 105 6.82 21.22 -8.52
CA ALA A 105 6.69 19.96 -9.22
C ALA A 105 5.63 19.09 -8.51
N LEU A 106 4.87 18.33 -9.31
CA LEU A 106 4.20 17.08 -8.93
C LEU A 106 2.83 17.18 -8.22
N THR A 107 1.86 17.81 -8.87
CA THR A 107 0.54 17.16 -8.98
C THR A 107 0.20 17.09 -10.47
N PRO A 108 -0.32 15.97 -11.00
CA PRO A 108 -1.10 16.04 -12.23
C PRO A 108 -2.31 16.92 -11.90
N ASN A 109 -2.15 18.22 -12.09
CA ASN A 109 -3.18 19.20 -11.79
C ASN A 109 -4.41 18.77 -12.60
N LEU A 110 -5.56 18.61 -11.94
CA LEU A 110 -6.83 18.27 -12.59
C LEU A 110 -7.06 19.18 -13.81
N ALA A 111 -6.60 20.43 -13.73
CA ALA A 111 -6.61 21.38 -14.84
C ALA A 111 -5.80 20.92 -16.06
N ASN A 112 -4.60 20.33 -15.90
CA ASN A 112 -3.81 19.80 -17.01
C ASN A 112 -4.45 18.54 -17.63
N MET A 113 -5.08 17.70 -16.81
CA MET A 113 -5.82 16.54 -17.31
C MET A 113 -7.08 16.96 -18.08
N LEU A 114 -7.83 17.94 -17.56
CA LEU A 114 -8.96 18.56 -18.25
C LEU A 114 -8.52 19.26 -19.54
N GLN A 115 -7.38 19.96 -19.51
CA GLN A 115 -6.84 20.62 -20.70
C GLN A 115 -6.48 19.60 -21.78
N MET A 116 -5.84 18.49 -21.41
CA MET A 116 -5.51 17.42 -22.35
C MET A 116 -6.77 16.79 -22.95
N LEU A 117 -7.84 16.66 -22.16
CA LEU A 117 -9.12 16.13 -22.64
C LEU A 117 -9.86 17.12 -23.54
N MET A 118 -9.75 18.42 -23.27
CA MET A 118 -10.30 19.49 -24.11
C MET A 118 -9.52 19.66 -25.42
N SER A 119 -8.21 19.39 -25.41
CA SER A 119 -7.34 19.50 -26.57
C SER A 119 -7.49 18.35 -27.57
N ASP A 120 -8.05 17.21 -27.16
CA ASP A 120 -8.21 16.02 -28.01
C ASP A 120 -9.70 15.74 -28.31
N PRO A 121 -10.19 16.04 -29.53
CA PRO A 121 -11.61 15.90 -29.87
C PRO A 121 -12.06 14.43 -29.90
N SER A 122 -11.16 13.50 -30.22
CA SER A 122 -11.43 12.06 -30.29
C SER A 122 -11.75 11.47 -28.92
N LYS A 123 -11.01 11.88 -27.88
CA LYS A 123 -11.29 11.47 -26.48
C LYS A 123 -12.59 12.06 -25.96
N LEU A 124 -12.90 13.30 -26.34
CA LEU A 124 -14.20 13.90 -26.04
C LEU A 124 -15.35 13.13 -26.69
N GLU A 125 -15.21 12.69 -27.94
CA GLU A 125 -16.23 11.87 -28.61
C GLU A 125 -16.43 10.51 -27.94
N ALA A 126 -15.35 9.85 -27.52
CA ALA A 126 -15.42 8.58 -26.78
C ALA A 126 -16.17 8.76 -25.44
N ILE A 127 -15.90 9.85 -24.72
CA ILE A 127 -16.64 10.19 -23.49
C ILE A 127 -18.08 10.56 -23.81
N ARG A 128 -18.34 11.28 -24.91
CA ARG A 128 -19.70 11.66 -25.32
C ARG A 128 -20.55 10.44 -25.67
N GLN A 129 -19.96 9.40 -26.25
CA GLN A 129 -20.65 8.14 -26.54
C GLN A 129 -20.98 7.32 -25.27
N ARG A 130 -20.16 7.42 -24.22
CA ARG A 130 -20.33 6.63 -22.99
C ARG A 130 -21.07 7.40 -21.88
N PHE A 131 -20.86 8.70 -21.80
CA PHE A 131 -21.30 9.61 -20.74
C PHE A 131 -21.63 10.99 -21.33
N PRO A 132 -22.76 11.13 -22.04
CA PRO A 132 -23.13 12.38 -22.73
C PRO A 132 -23.25 13.59 -21.78
N ASP A 133 -23.76 13.39 -20.56
CA ASP A 133 -23.87 14.44 -19.54
C ASP A 133 -22.51 14.95 -19.06
N LEU A 134 -21.53 14.05 -18.91
CA LEU A 134 -20.16 14.40 -18.50
C LEU A 134 -19.45 15.19 -19.61
N ALA A 135 -19.59 14.77 -20.87
CA ALA A 135 -19.02 15.46 -22.01
C ALA A 135 -19.58 16.89 -22.15
N ASN A 136 -20.89 17.07 -21.98
CA ASN A 136 -21.53 18.38 -22.04
C ASN A 136 -21.10 19.29 -20.87
N ALA A 137 -20.91 18.72 -19.67
CA ALA A 137 -20.42 19.46 -18.51
C ALA A 137 -18.96 19.93 -18.67
N ILE A 138 -18.10 19.12 -19.32
CA ILE A 138 -16.72 19.49 -19.63
C ILE A 138 -16.70 20.64 -20.65
N GLN A 139 -17.55 20.61 -21.67
CA GLN A 139 -17.60 21.62 -22.73
C GLN A 139 -18.21 22.95 -22.26
N GLN A 140 -19.17 22.92 -21.33
CA GLN A 140 -19.79 24.13 -20.78
C GLN A 140 -18.92 24.86 -19.75
N LYS A 141 -17.79 24.28 -19.31
CA LYS A 141 -16.90 24.86 -18.27
C LYS A 141 -17.66 25.24 -16.98
N ASP A 142 -18.74 24.51 -16.68
CA ASP A 142 -19.65 24.80 -15.59
C ASP A 142 -19.23 24.00 -14.34
N SER A 143 -18.41 24.64 -13.50
CA SER A 143 -17.73 24.04 -12.33
C SER A 143 -18.67 23.60 -11.19
N GLY A 144 -19.99 23.75 -11.32
CA GLY A 144 -20.95 23.53 -10.24
C GLY A 144 -21.47 22.09 -10.09
N LYS A 145 -21.47 21.28 -11.16
CA LYS A 145 -22.15 19.96 -11.18
C LYS A 145 -21.24 18.76 -10.96
N CYS A 146 -19.91 18.93 -10.97
CA CYS A 146 -18.97 17.84 -10.70
C CYS A 146 -18.95 17.40 -9.22
N ARG A 147 -19.63 18.13 -8.33
CA ARG A 147 -19.64 17.87 -6.88
C ARG A 147 -20.84 17.05 -6.37
N ILE A 148 -21.66 16.47 -7.25
CA ILE A 148 -22.88 15.73 -6.85
C ILE A 148 -22.78 14.22 -7.13
N LEU A 149 -21.58 13.66 -7.34
CA LEU A 149 -21.42 12.19 -7.49
C LEU A 149 -20.37 11.55 -6.56
N PHE A 150 -19.77 12.31 -5.65
CA PHE A 150 -18.93 11.77 -4.59
C PHE A 150 -19.46 12.23 -3.22
N PRO A 151 -20.28 11.42 -2.52
CA PRO A 151 -20.57 11.67 -1.11
C PRO A 151 -19.24 11.57 -0.34
N LYS A 152 -18.85 12.67 0.29
CA LYS A 152 -17.71 12.72 1.20
C LYS A 152 -18.07 11.99 2.49
N ASN A 153 -17.17 11.12 2.95
CA ASN A 153 -16.94 10.88 4.37
C ASN A 153 -15.57 11.46 4.71
#